data_AF-A0A523PNR4-F1
#
_entry.id   AF-A0A523PNR4-F1
#
_cell.length_a   1.000
_cell.length_b   1.000
_cell.length_c   1.000
_cell.angle_alpha   90.00
_cell.angle_beta   90.00
_cell.angle_gamma   90.00
#
_symmetry.space_group_name_H-M   'P 1'
#
loop_
_entity.id
_entity.type
_entity.pdbx_description
1 polymer ?
#
loop_
_entity_poly.entity_id
_entity_poly.type
_entity_poly.pdbx_seq_one_letter_code
_entity_poly.pdbx_strand_id
1 'polypeptide(L)'
;YSRYANDNAIRATESYVALAKEHGLDPAQMALAYCNSRSFLTSTIITATTLEQLRTDIDSIDLNLSAEVLEGIEAIHNNFPNPAP
;
A
#
# COMPACT_ATOMS: atom_id res chain seq x y z
N TYR A 1 5.54 -5.55 18.06
CA TYR A 1 5.72 -6.37 16.86
C TYR A 1 4.46 -7.13 16.42
N SER A 2 3.57 -7.60 17.31
CA SER A 2 2.39 -8.40 16.92
C SER A 2 1.32 -7.67 16.07
N ARG A 3 1.25 -6.34 16.11
CA ARG A 3 0.21 -5.54 15.40
C ARG A 3 0.11 -5.82 13.90
N TYR A 4 1.26 -5.89 13.20
CA TYR A 4 1.31 -6.14 11.75
C TYR A 4 1.59 -7.61 11.41
N ALA A 5 1.69 -8.48 12.41
CA ALA A 5 2.06 -9.89 12.27
C ALA A 5 0.97 -10.83 12.80
N ASN A 6 -0.26 -10.34 13.00
CA ASN A 6 -1.41 -11.18 13.29
C ASN A 6 -1.94 -11.80 11.99
N ASP A 7 -2.69 -12.90 12.10
CA ASP A 7 -3.17 -13.66 10.95
C ASP A 7 -4.00 -12.80 9.97
N ASN A 8 -4.82 -11.87 10.47
CA ASN A 8 -5.61 -10.98 9.61
C ASN A 8 -4.73 -9.95 8.90
N ALA A 9 -3.74 -9.36 9.59
CA ALA A 9 -2.81 -8.41 9.00
C ALA A 9 -1.93 -9.06 7.93
N ILE A 10 -1.49 -10.30 8.15
CA ILE A 10 -0.73 -11.08 7.17
C ILE A 10 -1.59 -11.34 5.93
N ARG A 11 -2.81 -11.86 6.10
CA ARG A 11 -3.73 -12.15 4.97
C ARG A 11 -4.12 -10.90 4.19
N ALA A 12 -4.36 -9.78 4.89
CA ALA A 12 -4.61 -8.50 4.24
C ALA A 12 -3.39 -8.05 3.42
N THR A 13 -2.20 -8.13 4.00
CA THR A 13 -0.94 -7.78 3.32
C THR A 13 -0.71 -8.64 2.08
N GLU A 14 -0.89 -9.95 2.18
CA GLU A 14 -0.81 -10.88 1.04
C GLU A 14 -1.80 -10.51 -0.07
N SER A 15 -3.03 -10.13 0.30
CA SER A 15 -4.06 -9.71 -0.65
C SER A 15 -3.66 -8.42 -1.39
N TYR A 16 -3.16 -7.40 -0.68
CA TYR A 16 -2.67 -6.17 -1.32
C TYR A 16 -1.45 -6.41 -2.20
N VAL A 17 -0.52 -7.28 -1.78
CA VAL A 17 0.66 -7.65 -2.59
C VAL A 17 0.24 -8.41 -3.85
N ALA A 18 -0.77 -9.28 -3.77
CA ALA A 18 -1.32 -9.98 -4.93
C ALA A 18 -1.95 -8.98 -5.92
N LEU A 19 -2.80 -8.07 -5.44
CA LEU A 19 -3.41 -7.01 -6.26
C LEU A 19 -2.34 -6.17 -6.98
N ALA A 20 -1.32 -5.70 -6.25
CA ALA A 20 -0.23 -4.93 -6.85
C ALA A 20 0.44 -5.70 -8.01
N LYS A 21 0.75 -6.98 -7.80
CA LYS A 21 1.39 -7.84 -8.81
C LYS A 21 0.49 -8.08 -10.02
N GLU A 22 -0.81 -8.30 -9.82
CA GLU A 22 -1.79 -8.49 -10.90
C GLU A 22 -1.86 -7.27 -11.82
N HIS A 23 -1.66 -6.08 -11.27
CA HIS A 23 -1.63 -4.81 -12.01
C HIS A 23 -0.22 -4.34 -12.40
N GLY A 24 0.82 -5.17 -12.19
CA GLY A 24 2.20 -4.84 -12.55
C GLY A 24 2.83 -3.71 -11.73
N LEU A 25 2.33 -3.47 -10.52
CA LEU A 25 2.79 -2.43 -9.61
C LEU A 25 3.76 -2.99 -8.56
N ASP A 26 4.70 -2.15 -8.11
CA ASP A 26 5.43 -2.43 -6.88
C ASP A 26 4.49 -2.25 -5.67
N PRO A 27 4.41 -3.23 -4.73
CA PRO A 27 3.51 -3.13 -3.60
C PRO A 27 3.77 -1.94 -2.66
N ALA A 28 5.03 -1.56 -2.47
CA ALA A 28 5.37 -0.42 -1.63
C ALA A 28 4.94 0.89 -2.30
N GLN A 29 5.19 1.02 -3.60
CA GLN A 29 4.72 2.17 -4.37
C GLN A 29 3.20 2.28 -4.38
N MET A 30 2.48 1.16 -4.56
CA MET A 30 1.02 1.15 -4.52
C MET A 30 0.50 1.65 -3.17
N ALA A 31 1.08 1.19 -2.06
CA ALA A 31 0.69 1.63 -0.72
C ALA A 31 0.95 3.13 -0.48
N LEU A 32 2.11 3.63 -0.91
CA LEU A 32 2.47 5.05 -0.77
C LEU A 32 1.60 5.95 -1.66
N ALA A 33 1.38 5.55 -2.91
CA ALA A 33 0.48 6.25 -3.83
C ALA A 33 -0.95 6.32 -3.30
N TYR A 34 -1.44 5.24 -2.68
CA TYR A 34 -2.74 5.25 -2.02
C TYR A 34 -2.81 6.30 -0.90
N CYS A 35 -1.80 6.35 -0.01
CA CYS A 35 -1.71 7.38 1.03
C CYS A 35 -1.67 8.80 0.46
N ASN A 36 -0.83 9.03 -0.56
CA ASN A 36 -0.68 10.33 -1.21
C ASN A 36 -1.96 10.81 -1.90
N SER A 37 -2.83 9.89 -2.34
CA SER A 37 -4.10 10.23 -3.00
C SER A 37 -5.18 10.79 -2.05
N ARG A 38 -5.00 10.69 -0.72
CA ARG A 38 -6.04 11.10 0.25
C ARG A 38 -6.06 12.62 0.44
N SER A 39 -7.23 13.23 0.28
CA SER A 39 -7.40 14.69 0.33
C SER A 39 -7.03 15.35 1.66
N PHE A 40 -6.98 14.59 2.74
CA PHE A 40 -6.63 15.07 4.08
C PHE A 40 -5.15 14.94 4.42
N LEU A 41 -4.34 14.34 3.53
CA LEU A 41 -2.93 14.07 3.77
C LEU A 41 -2.06 15.17 3.14
N THR A 42 -1.18 15.77 3.96
CA THR A 42 -0.23 16.81 3.51
C THR A 42 1.11 16.22 3.06
N SER A 43 1.58 15.17 3.73
CA SER A 43 2.87 14.54 3.46
C SER A 43 2.90 13.11 4.01
N THR A 44 3.63 12.24 3.32
CA THR A 44 3.87 10.85 3.73
C THR A 44 5.32 10.71 4.19
N ILE A 45 5.51 10.18 5.40
CA ILE A 45 6.85 9.88 5.93
C ILE A 45 7.28 8.51 5.43
N ILE A 46 8.40 8.46 4.72
CA ILE A 46 9.02 7.23 4.23
C ILE A 46 10.33 6.94 5.00
N THR A 47 10.66 5.66 5.15
CA THR A 47 11.93 5.22 5.75
C THR A 47 12.50 4.08 4.92
N ALA A 48 13.74 4.25 4.46
CA ALA A 48 14.46 3.27 3.67
C ALA A 48 15.82 2.98 4.30
N THR A 49 16.28 1.73 4.26
CA THR A 49 17.62 1.34 4.74
C THR A 49 18.62 1.23 3.60
N THR A 50 18.16 1.30 2.35
CA THR A 50 19.00 1.30 1.15
C THR A 50 18.60 2.44 0.20
N LEU A 51 19.53 2.86 -0.66
CA LEU A 51 19.24 3.88 -1.69
C LEU A 51 18.24 3.39 -2.74
N GLU A 52 18.19 2.08 -3.00
CA GLU A 52 17.23 1.49 -3.93
C GLU A 52 15.81 1.59 -3.40
N GLN A 53 15.60 1.23 -2.13
CA GLN A 53 14.31 1.42 -1.44
C GLN A 53 13.90 2.89 -1.44
N LEU A 54 14.82 3.79 -1.10
CA LEU A 54 14.54 5.22 -1.08
C LEU A 54 14.08 5.72 -2.46
N ARG A 55 14.73 5.26 -3.53
CA ARG A 55 14.34 5.62 -4.90
C ARG A 55 12.94 5.10 -5.22
N THR A 56 12.69 3.81 -4.99
CA THR A 56 11.37 3.21 -5.20
C THR A 56 10.28 3.95 -4.44
N ASP A 57 10.52 4.29 -3.16
CA ASP A 57 9.56 4.99 -2.32
C ASP A 57 9.27 6.42 -2.81
N ILE A 58 10.29 7.15 -3.28
CA ILE A 58 10.13 8.51 -3.82
C ILE A 58 9.35 8.47 -5.14
N ASP A 59 9.68 7.51 -6.02
CA ASP A 59 9.03 7.35 -7.34
C ASP A 59 7.51 7.06 -7.22
N SER A 60 7.02 6.71 -6.02
CA SER A 60 5.59 6.53 -5.75
C SER A 60 4.76 7.81 -5.90
N ILE A 61 5.37 8.99 -5.88
CA ILE A 61 4.66 10.27 -6.03
C ILE A 61 4.08 10.47 -7.43
N ASP A 62 4.72 9.88 -8.45
CA ASP A 62 4.31 9.99 -9.86
C ASP A 62 3.31 8.89 -10.25
N LEU A 63 3.03 7.95 -9.34
CA LEU A 63 2.14 6.83 -9.57
C LEU A 63 0.68 7.23 -9.30
N ASN A 64 -0.13 7.26 -10.35
CA ASN A 64 -1.58 7.38 -10.24
C ASN A 64 -2.24 5.99 -10.30
N LEU A 65 -2.91 5.61 -9.21
CA LEU A 65 -3.65 4.34 -9.16
C LEU A 65 -4.88 4.41 -10.05
N SER A 66 -5.10 3.37 -10.86
CA SER A 66 -6.30 3.26 -11.68
C SER A 66 -7.54 3.04 -10.81
N ALA A 67 -8.73 3.31 -11.36
CA ALA A 67 -9.99 3.04 -10.69
C ALA A 67 -10.11 1.55 -10.28
N GLU A 68 -9.68 0.63 -11.14
CA GLU A 68 -9.68 -0.82 -10.85
C GLU A 68 -8.83 -1.18 -9.63
N VAL A 69 -7.63 -0.59 -9.50
CA VAL A 69 -6.75 -0.82 -8.35
C VAL A 69 -7.39 -0.24 -7.08
N LEU A 70 -7.99 0.95 -7.17
CA LEU A 70 -8.67 1.57 -6.02
C LEU A 70 -9.88 0.73 -5.57
N GLU A 71 -10.69 0.23 -6.51
CA GLU A 71 -11.81 -0.67 -6.20
C GLU A 71 -11.33 -1.98 -5.57
N GLY A 72 -10.22 -2.54 -6.07
CA GLY A 72 -9.57 -3.71 -5.47
C GLY A 72 -9.10 -3.47 -4.05
N ILE A 73 -8.48 -2.30 -3.78
CA ILE A 73 -8.06 -1.90 -2.43
C ILE A 73 -9.28 -1.81 -1.49
N GLU A 74 -10.37 -1.18 -1.93
CA GLU A 74 -11.60 -1.07 -1.14
C GLU A 74 -12.24 -2.44 -0.87
N ALA A 75 -12.26 -3.34 -1.86
CA ALA A 75 -12.76 -4.69 -1.68
C ALA A 75 -11.95 -5.48 -0.63
N ILE A 76 -10.62 -5.36 -0.66
CA ILE A 76 -9.74 -5.98 0.33
C ILE A 76 -9.96 -5.34 1.72
N HIS A 77 -10.07 -4.01 1.79
CA HIS A 77 -10.35 -3.30 3.04
C HIS A 77 -11.68 -3.74 3.68
N ASN A 78 -12.73 -3.91 2.88
CA ASN A 78 -14.03 -4.40 3.36
C ASN A 78 -13.97 -5.84 3.90
N ASN A 79 -13.11 -6.69 3.34
CA ASN A 79 -12.89 -8.06 3.83
C ASN A 79 -12.02 -8.09 5.10
N PHE A 80 -11.11 -7.12 5.25
CA PHE A 80 -10.20 -7.02 6.38
C PHE A 80 -10.25 -5.61 6.99
N PRO A 81 -11.33 -5.24 7.68
CA PRO A 81 -11.46 -3.91 8.26
C PRO A 81 -10.49 -3.74 9.43
N ASN A 82 -9.65 -2.70 9.37
CA ASN A 82 -8.67 -2.33 10.40
C ASN A 82 -7.90 -3.52 11.00
N PRO A 83 -7.14 -4.28 10.19
CA PRO A 83 -6.51 -5.52 10.62
C PRO A 83 -5.30 -5.30 11.55
N ALA A 84 -4.78 -4.07 11.60
CA ALA A 84 -3.63 -3.66 12.39
C ALA A 84 -3.88 -2.31 13.11
N PRO A 85 -4.75 -2.28 14.14
CA PRO A 85 -5.20 -1.07 14.84
C PRO A 85 -4.17 -0.47 15.79
#